data_AF-A0A9Q3I468-F1
#
_entry.id   AF-A0A9Q3I468-F1
#
_cell.length_a   1.000
_cell.length_b   1.000
_cell.length_c   1.000
_cell.angle_alpha   90.00
_cell.angle_beta   90.00
_cell.angle_gamma   90.00
#
_symmetry.space_group_name_H-M   'P 1'
#
loop_
_entity.id
_entity.type
_entity.pdbx_description
1 polymer ?
#
loop_
_entity_poly.entity_id
_entity_poly.type
_entity_poly.pdbx_seq_one_letter_code
_entity_poly.pdbx_strand_id
1 'polypeptide(L)'
;MYFSYHQDDWNTWLPLSEFSYNDSDHYLTKQSLFFTFYGRDTHFDSVYITQDNPAGQLSTKIQSVQQDVKRELEVSINRLKRYADESKASPPVFNPGDMVWLSSKNINSTRPTKKLSERWLCPSSILKKVSTNAYHLKLPSQ
;
A
#
# COMPACT_ATOMS: atom_id res chain seq x y z
N MET A 1 5.91 2.32 17.87
CA MET A 1 6.68 2.91 18.97
C MET A 1 5.94 2.50 20.23
N TYR A 2 6.54 1.66 21.08
CA TYR A 2 5.94 1.25 22.35
C TYR A 2 6.44 2.24 23.40
N PHE A 3 5.52 2.90 24.11
CA PHE A 3 5.81 4.09 24.90
C PHE A 3 5.95 3.82 26.41
N SER A 4 5.58 2.63 26.91
CA SER A 4 5.85 2.19 28.29
C SER A 4 6.89 1.06 28.35
N TYR A 5 7.51 0.91 29.54
CA TYR A 5 8.43 -0.17 29.86
C TYR A 5 7.78 -1.57 29.73
N HIS A 6 6.47 -1.67 29.98
CA HIS A 6 5.71 -2.92 29.91
C HIS A 6 5.07 -3.19 28.53
N GLN A 7 5.11 -2.22 27.61
CA GLN A 7 4.65 -2.35 26.21
C GLN A 7 3.17 -2.75 26.07
N ASP A 8 2.32 -2.43 27.04
CA ASP A 8 0.93 -2.84 27.15
C ASP A 8 -0.08 -1.68 26.98
N ASP A 9 0.40 -0.44 26.95
CA ASP A 9 -0.41 0.79 26.95
C ASP A 9 -0.68 1.38 25.56
N TRP A 10 -0.34 0.69 24.48
CA TRP A 10 -0.48 1.20 23.10
C TRP A 10 -1.91 1.63 22.74
N ASN A 11 -2.92 0.98 23.35
CA ASN A 11 -4.33 1.31 23.14
C ASN A 11 -4.70 2.70 23.68
N THR A 12 -4.04 3.15 24.76
CA THR A 12 -4.27 4.44 25.40
C THR A 12 -3.73 5.57 24.54
N TRP A 13 -2.64 5.31 23.82
CA TRP A 13 -1.99 6.28 22.92
C TRP A 13 -2.53 6.25 21.49
N LEU A 14 -3.44 5.32 21.16
CA LEU A 14 -3.98 5.17 19.82
C LEU A 14 -4.69 6.45 19.33
N PRO A 15 -5.55 7.13 20.13
CA PRO A 15 -6.21 8.35 19.67
C PRO A 15 -5.23 9.48 19.38
N LEU A 16 -4.19 9.63 20.21
CA LEU A 16 -3.15 10.64 19.99
C LEU A 16 -2.32 10.32 18.75
N SER A 17 -1.97 9.04 18.54
CA SER A 17 -1.22 8.59 17.37
C SER A 17 -2.01 8.80 16.08
N GLU A 18 -3.32 8.49 16.09
CA GLU A 18 -4.22 8.75 14.98
C GLU A 18 -4.32 10.25 14.67
N PHE A 19 -4.49 11.08 15.71
CA PHE A 19 -4.53 12.53 15.55
C PHE A 19 -3.24 13.07 14.93
N SER A 20 -2.08 12.73 15.50
CA SER A 20 -0.78 13.18 14.99
C SER A 20 -0.52 12.70 13.56
N TYR A 21 -0.93 11.47 13.23
CA TYR A 21 -0.80 10.95 11.88
C TYR A 21 -1.69 11.72 10.88
N ASN A 22 -2.94 11.97 11.25
CA ASN A 22 -3.90 12.70 10.41
C ASN A 22 -3.52 14.17 10.24
N ASP A 23 -2.87 14.77 11.23
CA ASP A 23 -2.43 16.16 11.21
C ASP A 23 -1.10 16.36 10.47
N SER A 24 -0.26 15.32 10.37
CA SER A 24 1.03 15.40 9.69
C SER A 24 0.91 15.48 8.16
N ASP A 25 1.75 16.30 7.54
CA ASP A 25 1.85 16.37 6.08
C ASP A 25 2.35 15.05 5.49
N HIS A 26 1.56 14.47 4.60
CA HIS A 26 1.96 13.25 3.92
C HIS A 26 2.83 13.57 2.69
N TYR A 27 3.95 12.85 2.53
CA TYR A 27 4.96 13.17 1.51
C TYR A 27 4.44 13.16 0.07
N LEU A 28 3.39 12.37 -0.22
CA LEU A 28 2.72 12.27 -1.53
C LEU A 28 1.73 13.39 -1.81
N THR A 29 0.99 13.84 -0.80
CA THR A 29 -0.07 14.84 -0.94
C THR A 29 0.41 16.25 -0.61
N LYS A 30 1.56 16.37 0.07
CA LYS A 30 2.14 17.63 0.60
C LYS A 30 1.19 18.39 1.53
N GLN A 31 0.18 17.71 2.04
CA GLN A 31 -0.84 18.25 2.92
C GLN A 31 -1.29 17.18 3.90
N SER A 32 -1.68 17.65 5.07
CA SER A 32 -2.38 16.91 6.12
C SER A 32 -3.72 16.33 5.64
N LEU A 33 -4.05 15.12 6.10
CA LEU A 33 -5.37 14.52 5.87
C LEU A 33 -6.47 15.36 6.51
N PHE A 34 -6.19 15.91 7.69
CA PHE A 34 -7.13 16.79 8.40
C PHE A 34 -7.46 18.03 7.57
N PHE A 35 -6.44 18.70 7.02
CA PHE A 35 -6.64 19.85 6.13
C PHE A 35 -7.42 19.46 4.86
N THR A 36 -7.12 18.30 4.28
CA THR A 36 -7.80 17.81 3.06
C THR A 36 -9.30 17.56 3.27
N PHE A 37 -9.68 17.02 4.44
CA PHE A 37 -11.09 16.71 4.73
C PHE A 37 -11.87 17.90 5.29
N TYR A 38 -11.25 18.71 6.13
CA TYR A 38 -11.94 19.77 6.86
C TYR A 38 -11.66 21.18 6.33
N GLY A 39 -10.70 21.35 5.41
CA GLY A 39 -10.33 22.64 4.82
C GLY A 39 -9.70 23.62 5.81
N ARG A 40 -9.25 23.14 6.97
CA ARG A 40 -8.65 23.90 8.08
C ARG A 40 -7.56 23.08 8.77
N ASP A 41 -6.58 23.76 9.33
CA ASP A 41 -5.52 23.13 10.14
C ASP A 41 -6.02 22.79 11.53
N THR A 42 -5.38 21.83 12.20
CA THR A 42 -5.66 21.59 13.61
C THR A 42 -5.00 22.70 14.44
N HIS A 43 -5.75 23.26 15.39
CA HIS A 43 -5.21 24.14 16.41
C HIS A 43 -5.47 23.48 17.76
N PHE A 44 -4.41 23.28 18.55
CA PHE A 44 -4.52 22.82 19.94
C PHE A 44 -5.04 23.91 20.87
N ASP A 45 -4.81 25.18 20.52
CA ASP A 45 -5.32 26.32 21.27
C ASP A 45 -6.80 26.54 20.95
N SER A 46 -7.59 26.65 22.04
CA SER A 46 -9.02 26.98 22.14
C SER A 46 -9.75 27.24 20.82
N VAL A 47 -10.79 26.44 20.55
CA VAL A 47 -11.70 26.57 19.40
C VAL A 47 -12.24 28.01 19.31
N TYR A 48 -11.58 28.86 18.53
CA TYR A 48 -12.18 30.11 18.06
C TYR A 48 -13.17 29.71 16.98
N ILE A 49 -14.43 29.51 17.36
CA ILE A 49 -15.54 29.42 16.42
C ILE A 49 -15.70 30.82 15.84
N THR A 50 -14.94 31.15 14.79
CA THR A 50 -15.32 32.25 13.91
C THR A 50 -16.64 31.83 13.27
N GLN A 51 -17.73 32.50 13.67
CA GLN A 51 -19.10 32.23 13.22
C GLN A 51 -19.32 32.51 11.72
N ASP A 52 -18.27 32.86 10.98
CA ASP A 52 -18.34 33.52 9.69
C ASP A 52 -17.67 32.70 8.58
N ASN A 53 -18.11 31.45 8.41
CA ASN A 53 -17.83 30.73 7.17
C ASN A 53 -19.12 30.10 6.66
N PRO A 54 -19.85 30.77 5.74
CA PRO A 54 -21.09 30.22 5.22
C PRO A 54 -20.75 28.87 4.58
N ALA A 55 -21.49 27.81 4.95
CA ALA A 55 -21.17 26.42 4.63
C ALA A 55 -20.82 26.18 3.14
N GLY A 56 -21.40 26.97 2.23
CA GLY A 56 -21.07 26.95 0.81
C GLY A 56 -19.61 27.32 0.48
N GLN A 57 -19.03 28.34 1.11
CA GLN A 57 -17.63 28.74 0.88
C GLN A 57 -16.64 27.71 1.43
N LEU A 58 -16.96 27.08 2.56
CA LEU A 58 -16.16 26.00 3.10
C LEU A 58 -16.20 24.76 2.18
N SER A 59 -17.38 24.40 1.68
CA SER A 59 -17.52 23.27 0.76
C SER A 59 -16.74 23.46 -0.54
N THR A 60 -16.77 24.65 -1.14
CA THR A 60 -16.01 24.93 -2.37
C THR A 60 -14.50 24.90 -2.10
N LYS A 61 -14.06 25.42 -0.95
CA LYS A 61 -12.66 25.33 -0.51
C LYS A 61 -12.20 23.88 -0.36
N ILE A 62 -12.97 23.05 0.34
CA ILE A 62 -12.65 21.62 0.52
C ILE A 62 -12.55 20.91 -0.84
N GLN A 63 -13.50 21.16 -1.74
CA GLN A 63 -13.46 20.57 -3.09
C GLN A 63 -12.21 21.00 -3.87
N SER A 64 -11.82 22.27 -3.80
CA SER A 64 -10.58 22.76 -4.42
C SER A 64 -9.35 22.03 -3.86
N VAL A 65 -9.24 21.96 -2.53
CA VAL A 65 -8.13 21.29 -1.85
C VAL A 65 -8.05 19.82 -2.26
N GLN A 66 -9.19 19.11 -2.29
CA GLN A 66 -9.24 17.71 -2.71
C GLN A 66 -8.82 17.51 -4.18
N GLN A 67 -9.16 18.44 -5.07
CA GLN A 67 -8.72 18.39 -6.47
C GLN A 67 -7.21 18.58 -6.60
N ASP A 68 -6.63 19.50 -5.82
CA ASP A 68 -5.19 19.73 -5.82
C ASP A 68 -4.43 18.53 -5.25
N VAL A 69 -4.91 17.97 -4.13
CA VAL A 69 -4.35 16.74 -3.54
C VAL A 69 -4.41 15.58 -4.52
N LYS A 70 -5.51 15.42 -5.26
CA LYS A 70 -5.63 14.39 -6.29
C LYS A 70 -4.58 14.55 -7.40
N ARG A 71 -4.35 15.79 -7.86
CA ARG A 71 -3.35 16.10 -8.89
C ARG A 71 -1.94 15.76 -8.39
N GLU A 72 -1.57 16.21 -7.19
CA GLU A 72 -0.26 15.94 -6.59
C GLU A 72 -0.04 14.45 -6.36
N LEU A 73 -1.10 13.73 -5.98
CA LEU A 73 -1.05 12.29 -5.79
C LEU A 73 -0.78 11.57 -7.12
N GLU A 74 -1.45 11.96 -8.21
CA GLU A 74 -1.20 11.41 -9.55
C GLU A 74 0.25 11.63 -9.99
N VAL A 75 0.79 12.84 -9.79
CA VAL A 75 2.19 13.17 -10.10
C VAL A 75 3.15 12.32 -9.26
N SER A 76 2.91 12.23 -7.96
CA SER A 76 3.77 11.48 -7.03
C SER A 76 3.74 9.99 -7.30
N ILE A 77 2.57 9.41 -7.59
CA ILE A 77 2.41 8.00 -7.98
C ILE A 77 3.17 7.73 -9.28
N ASN A 78 3.04 8.60 -10.29
CA ASN A 78 3.77 8.43 -11.55
C ASN A 78 5.29 8.48 -11.35
N ARG A 79 5.76 9.39 -10.49
CA ARG A 79 7.18 9.48 -10.12
C ARG A 79 7.67 8.21 -9.42
N LEU A 80 6.92 7.72 -8.42
CA LEU A 80 7.24 6.48 -7.72
C LEU A 80 7.24 5.28 -8.66
N LYS A 81 6.26 5.20 -9.56
CA LYS A 81 6.18 4.17 -10.58
C LYS A 81 7.42 4.19 -11.48
N ARG A 82 7.84 5.37 -11.96
CA ARG A 82 9.05 5.49 -12.78
C ARG A 82 10.29 4.96 -12.06
N TYR A 83 10.52 5.36 -10.81
CA TYR A 83 11.67 4.86 -10.03
C TYR A 83 11.58 3.35 -9.76
N ALA A 84 10.38 2.84 -9.49
CA ALA A 84 10.16 1.41 -9.33
C ALA A 84 10.44 0.64 -10.62
N ASP A 85 10.03 1.19 -11.77
CA ASP A 85 10.28 0.59 -13.08
C ASP A 85 11.77 0.66 -13.47
N GLU A 86 12.47 1.77 -13.18
CA GLU A 86 13.92 1.94 -13.41
C GLU A 86 14.78 0.97 -12.57
N SER A 87 14.37 0.71 -11.32
CA SER A 87 15.09 -0.20 -10.41
C SER A 87 14.79 -1.68 -10.65
N LYS A 88 13.78 -1.99 -11.47
CA LYS A 88 13.33 -3.35 -11.71
C LYS A 88 14.06 -3.95 -12.91
N ALA A 89 14.77 -5.06 -12.67
CA ALA A 89 15.25 -5.89 -13.75
C ALA A 89 14.07 -6.43 -14.59
N SER A 90 14.22 -6.43 -15.91
CA SER A 90 13.23 -7.01 -16.82
C SER A 90 12.89 -8.43 -16.36
N PRO A 91 11.60 -8.75 -16.13
CA PRO A 91 11.22 -10.09 -15.73
C PRO A 91 11.61 -11.08 -16.85
N PRO A 92 12.11 -12.27 -16.50
CA PRO A 92 12.42 -13.28 -17.50
C PRO A 92 11.16 -13.63 -18.30
N VAL A 93 11.30 -13.66 -19.62
CA VAL A 93 10.22 -14.05 -20.52
C VAL A 93 10.34 -15.54 -20.77
N PHE A 94 9.34 -16.29 -20.32
CA PHE A 94 9.24 -17.72 -20.59
C PHE A 94 8.34 -18.00 -21.79
N ASN A 95 8.66 -19.06 -22.52
CA ASN A 95 7.92 -19.58 -23.66
C ASN A 95 7.23 -20.92 -23.29
N PRO A 96 6.15 -21.28 -24.01
CA PRO A 96 5.59 -22.63 -23.91
C PRO A 96 6.68 -23.69 -24.19
N GLY A 97 6.77 -24.70 -23.33
CA GLY A 97 7.82 -25.72 -23.36
C GLY A 97 8.96 -25.51 -22.36
N ASP A 98 9.21 -24.28 -21.91
CA ASP A 98 10.26 -24.00 -20.92
C ASP A 98 9.96 -24.70 -19.60
N MET A 99 11.03 -25.18 -18.94
CA MET A 99 10.97 -25.85 -17.65
C MET A 99 11.26 -24.86 -16.52
N VAL A 100 10.32 -24.73 -15.59
CA VAL A 100 10.44 -23.81 -14.46
C VAL A 100 10.22 -24.52 -13.12
N TRP A 101 10.89 -24.03 -12.09
CA TRP A 101 10.69 -24.49 -10.71
C TRP A 101 9.50 -23.77 -10.09
N LEU A 102 8.59 -24.52 -9.45
CA LEU A 102 7.39 -23.98 -8.83
C LEU A 102 7.60 -23.80 -7.32
N SER A 103 7.27 -22.64 -6.77
CA SER A 103 7.36 -22.44 -5.31
C SER A 103 6.26 -23.24 -4.59
N SER A 104 6.64 -23.97 -3.53
CA SER A 104 5.72 -24.74 -2.68
C SER A 104 4.96 -23.89 -1.64
N LYS A 105 5.16 -22.56 -1.61
CA LYS A 105 4.63 -21.68 -0.56
C LYS A 105 3.12 -21.85 -0.33
N ASN A 106 2.37 -22.05 -1.41
CA ASN A 106 0.91 -22.16 -1.43
C ASN A 106 0.43 -23.56 -1.88
N ILE A 107 1.30 -24.57 -1.86
CA ILE A 107 0.97 -25.94 -2.27
C ILE A 107 1.03 -26.83 -1.04
N ASN A 108 -0.02 -27.61 -0.82
CA ASN A 108 -0.08 -28.56 0.28
C ASN A 108 0.89 -29.71 -0.01
N SER A 109 1.93 -29.82 0.83
CA SER A 109 2.84 -30.95 0.77
C SER A 109 2.23 -32.14 1.51
N THR A 110 2.49 -33.35 1.04
CA THR A 110 2.19 -34.59 1.77
C THR A 110 3.02 -34.72 3.06
N ARG A 111 4.07 -33.91 3.25
CA ARG A 111 4.89 -33.93 4.47
C ARG A 111 4.13 -33.32 5.66
N PRO A 112 4.30 -33.90 6.87
CA PRO A 112 3.60 -33.44 8.08
C PRO A 112 4.05 -32.07 8.58
N THR A 113 5.26 -31.60 8.21
CA THR A 113 5.78 -30.29 8.63
C THR A 113 6.33 -29.48 7.46
N LYS A 114 5.91 -28.20 7.38
CA LYS A 114 6.34 -27.25 6.34
C LYS A 114 7.79 -26.77 6.50
N LYS A 115 8.34 -26.81 7.72
CA LYS A 115 9.71 -26.35 8.01
C LYS A 115 10.80 -27.19 7.32
N LEU A 116 10.49 -28.46 7.05
CA LEU A 116 11.38 -29.42 6.37
C LEU A 116 10.81 -29.87 5.01
N SER A 117 9.84 -29.13 4.45
CA SER A 117 9.34 -29.39 3.10
C SER A 117 10.18 -28.65 2.06
N GLU A 118 10.27 -29.22 0.86
CA GLU A 118 10.91 -28.59 -0.29
C GLU A 118 10.33 -27.20 -0.56
N ARG A 119 11.18 -26.20 -0.79
CA ARG A 119 10.76 -24.83 -1.12
C ARG A 119 10.39 -24.67 -2.60
N TRP A 120 11.03 -25.46 -3.45
CA TRP A 120 10.86 -25.48 -4.90
C TRP A 120 10.50 -26.90 -5.32
N LEU A 121 9.35 -27.06 -5.95
CA LEU A 121 8.87 -28.31 -6.51
C LEU A 121 9.52 -28.57 -7.88
N CYS A 122 9.49 -29.81 -8.30
CA CYS A 122 10.11 -30.31 -9.52
C CYS A 122 9.84 -29.42 -10.76
N PRO A 123 10.76 -29.46 -11.74
CA PRO A 123 10.61 -28.72 -12.99
C PRO A 123 9.27 -29.04 -13.66
N SER A 124 8.44 -28.01 -13.85
CA SER A 124 7.15 -28.10 -14.51
C SER A 124 7.22 -27.35 -15.84
N SER A 125 6.65 -27.95 -16.89
CA SER A 125 6.65 -27.35 -18.22
C SER A 125 5.56 -26.28 -18.34
N ILE A 126 5.87 -25.16 -18.97
CA ILE A 126 4.88 -24.12 -19.29
C ILE A 126 4.03 -24.58 -20.47
N LEU A 127 2.72 -24.62 -20.28
CA LEU A 127 1.74 -24.96 -21.33
C LEU A 127 1.41 -23.74 -22.20
N LYS A 128 1.15 -22.60 -21.57
CA LYS A 128 0.81 -21.35 -22.26
C LYS A 128 1.05 -20.12 -21.38
N LYS A 129 1.30 -18.98 -22.03
CA LYS A 129 1.30 -17.66 -21.42
C LYS A 129 -0.14 -17.16 -21.29
N VAL A 130 -0.55 -16.78 -20.09
CA VAL A 130 -1.91 -16.26 -19.80
C VAL A 130 -1.90 -14.73 -19.75
N SER A 131 -0.85 -14.13 -19.19
CA SER A 131 -0.63 -12.68 -19.18
C SER A 131 0.86 -12.35 -19.17
N THR A 132 1.21 -11.06 -19.08
CA THR A 132 2.60 -10.60 -19.01
C THR A 132 3.42 -11.33 -17.95
N ASN A 133 2.81 -11.63 -16.78
CA ASN A 133 3.48 -12.26 -15.63
C ASN A 133 2.81 -13.56 -15.15
N ALA A 134 1.84 -14.09 -15.89
CA ALA A 134 1.12 -15.31 -15.50
C ALA A 134 1.22 -16.38 -16.59
N TYR A 135 1.55 -17.60 -16.15
CA TYR A 135 1.79 -18.75 -17.01
C TYR A 135 1.02 -19.96 -16.48
N HIS A 136 0.49 -20.77 -17.39
CA HIS A 136 -0.16 -22.05 -17.04
C HIS A 136 0.91 -23.15 -17.07
N LEU A 137 1.05 -23.89 -15.97
CA LEU A 137 2.03 -24.97 -15.84
C LEU A 137 1.35 -26.34 -15.95
N LYS A 138 2.05 -27.31 -16.54
CA LYS A 138 1.67 -28.72 -16.48
C LYS A 138 2.14 -29.30 -15.15
N LEU A 139 1.21 -29.43 -14.21
CA LEU A 139 1.49 -30.12 -12.95
C LEU A 139 1.25 -31.63 -13.11
N PRO A 140 2.02 -32.48 -12.42
CA PRO A 140 1.69 -33.89 -12.30
C PRO A 140 0.32 -34.04 -11.61
N SER A 141 -0.48 -35.00 -12.06
CA SER A 141 -1.70 -35.39 -11.37
C SER A 141 -1.35 -35.88 -9.96
N GLN A 142 -2.05 -35.35 -8.94
CA GLN A 142 -1.94 -35.80 -7.56
C GLN A 142 -2.47 -37.22 -7.38
#